data_AF-A0A6H5KFM1-F1
#
_entry.id   AF-A0A6H5KFM1-F1
#
_cell.length_a   1.000
_cell.length_b   1.000
_cell.length_c   1.000
_cell.angle_alpha   90.00
_cell.angle_beta   90.00
_cell.angle_gamma   90.00
#
_symmetry.space_group_name_H-M   'P 1'
#
loop_
_entity.id
_entity.type
_entity.pdbx_description
1 polymer ?
#
loop_
_entity_poly.entity_id
_entity_poly.type
_entity_poly.pdbx_seq_one_letter_code
_entity_poly.pdbx_strand_id
1 'polypeptide(L)'
;MLISLFRGQFLSLKKCEILPVTALQYLGIICDPETMTFQITQESLDKPHDFLQTALADGCVSYRTLQRVAGKYMNMTVAIRPASVWTHAMFAVLPAMDKTNQRQVD
;
A
#
# COMPACT_ATOMS: atom_id res chain seq x y z
N MET A 1 22.52 -15.00 6.42
CA MET A 1 23.76 -14.37 6.91
C MET A 1 23.40 -12.95 7.31
N LEU A 2 23.67 -12.56 8.55
CA LEU A 2 23.45 -11.22 9.08
C LEU A 2 24.81 -10.55 9.22
N ILE A 3 24.94 -9.27 8.84
CA ILE A 3 26.13 -8.46 9.16
C ILE A 3 25.74 -7.49 10.27
N SER A 4 26.56 -7.37 11.31
CA SER A 4 26.39 -6.30 12.30
C SER A 4 27.00 -5.00 11.79
N LEU A 5 26.25 -3.92 11.92
CA LEU A 5 26.76 -2.57 11.74
C LEU A 5 27.29 -2.02 13.06
N PHE A 6 28.19 -1.05 12.96
CA PHE A 6 28.76 -0.29 14.08
C PHE A 6 27.64 0.53 14.76
N ARG A 7 26.86 -0.12 15.63
CA ARG A 7 25.77 0.38 16.52
C ARG A 7 24.79 -0.73 16.97
N GLY A 8 25.09 -2.01 16.72
CA GLY A 8 24.24 -3.13 17.15
C GLY A 8 23.02 -3.36 16.26
N GLN A 9 22.98 -2.72 15.09
CA GLN A 9 21.98 -2.97 14.06
C GLN A 9 22.44 -4.14 13.19
N PHE A 10 21.53 -5.05 12.85
CA PHE A 10 21.83 -6.21 12.01
C PHE A 10 21.16 -6.06 10.66
N LEU A 11 21.93 -6.20 9.60
CA LEU A 11 21.43 -6.20 8.23
C LEU A 11 21.29 -7.63 7.73
N SER A 12 20.16 -7.94 7.10
CA SER A 12 19.96 -9.20 6.40
C SER A 12 20.51 -9.10 4.99
N LEU A 13 21.70 -9.67 4.77
CA LEU A 13 22.35 -9.70 3.46
C LEU A 13 21.46 -10.28 2.36
N LYS A 14 20.59 -11.24 2.69
CA LYS A 14 19.66 -11.84 1.73
C LYS A 14 18.65 -10.85 1.16
N LYS A 15 18.42 -9.72 1.85
CA LYS A 15 17.45 -8.68 1.49
C LYS A 15 18.14 -7.37 1.09
N CYS A 16 19.46 -7.32 1.17
CA CYS A 16 20.23 -6.13 0.81
C CYS A 16 20.70 -6.25 -0.63
N GLU A 17 20.50 -5.17 -1.39
CA GLU A 17 21.22 -4.98 -2.65
C GLU A 17 22.49 -4.18 -2.35
N ILE A 18 23.65 -4.81 -2.58
CA ILE A 18 24.97 -4.28 -2.20
C ILE A 18 25.70 -3.71 -3.42
N LEU A 19 25.29 -4.14 -4.62
CA LEU A 19 25.79 -3.64 -5.88
C LEU A 19 24.87 -2.50 -6.38
N PRO A 20 25.40 -1.53 -7.13
CA PRO A 20 24.56 -0.55 -7.80
C PRO A 20 23.63 -1.27 -8.78
N VAL A 21 22.33 -1.14 -8.54
CA VAL A 21 21.27 -1.72 -9.38
C VAL A 21 20.56 -0.57 -10.10
N THR A 22 20.26 -0.78 -11.39
CA THR A 22 19.65 0.24 -12.25
C THR A 22 18.19 0.49 -11.94
N ALA A 23 17.47 -0.46 -11.35
CA ALA A 23 16.13 -0.28 -10.81
C ALA A 23 15.96 -1.09 -9.52
N LEU A 24 15.41 -0.47 -8.47
CA LEU A 24 15.22 -1.09 -7.16
C LEU A 24 13.74 -1.20 -6.84
N GLN A 25 13.32 -2.35 -6.32
CA GLN A 25 12.00 -2.46 -5.69
C GLN A 25 12.07 -2.01 -4.23
N TYR A 26 11.38 -0.91 -3.92
CA TYR A 26 11.30 -0.37 -2.58
C TYR A 26 9.84 -0.11 -2.19
N LEU A 27 9.41 -0.66 -1.05
CA LEU A 27 8.04 -0.52 -0.52
C LEU A 27 6.92 -0.89 -1.52
N GLY A 28 7.17 -1.88 -2.38
CA GLY A 28 6.21 -2.34 -3.39
C GLY A 28 6.19 -1.54 -4.69
N ILE A 29 7.06 -0.53 -4.80
CA ILE A 29 7.22 0.33 -5.98
C ILE A 29 8.57 0.03 -6.61
N ILE A 30 8.64 0.00 -7.93
CA ILE A 30 9.88 -0.04 -8.69
C ILE A 30 10.33 1.41 -8.88
N CYS A 31 11.52 1.72 -8.40
CA CYS A 31 12.19 3.00 -8.61
C CYS A 31 13.20 2.82 -9.74
N ASP A 32 12.94 3.44 -10.88
CA ASP A 32 13.84 3.40 -12.04
C ASP A 32 14.48 4.78 -12.25
N PRO A 33 15.73 4.99 -11.79
CA PRO A 33 16.48 6.21 -12.01
C PRO A 33 16.80 6.52 -13.48
N GLU A 34 16.87 5.53 -14.38
CA GLU A 34 17.19 5.80 -15.79
C GLU A 34 16.04 6.50 -16.50
N THR A 35 14.81 6.06 -16.20
CA THR A 35 13.59 6.68 -16.75
C THR A 35 13.03 7.78 -15.85
N MET A 36 13.59 7.96 -14.65
CA MET A 36 13.06 8.83 -13.59
C MET A 36 11.58 8.53 -13.27
N THR A 37 11.20 7.25 -13.31
CA THR A 37 9.83 6.81 -13.06
C THR A 37 9.69 5.99 -11.79
N PHE A 38 8.49 6.06 -11.21
CA PHE A 38 8.02 5.16 -10.18
C PHE A 38 6.94 4.27 -10.78
N GLN A 39 7.12 2.95 -10.70
CA GLN A 39 6.18 1.99 -11.27
C GLN A 39 5.59 1.13 -10.16
N ILE A 40 4.30 0.83 -10.27
CA ILE A 40 3.63 -0.05 -9.32
C ILE A 40 3.81 -1.49 -9.81
N THR A 41 4.21 -2.36 -8.90
CA THR A 41 4.26 -3.80 -9.18
C THR A 41 2.86 -4.39 -9.28
N GLN A 42 2.67 -5.38 -10.15
CA GLN A 42 1.39 -6.08 -10.29
C GLN A 42 0.90 -6.65 -8.94
N GLU A 43 1.81 -7.22 -8.14
CA GLU A 43 1.50 -7.75 -6.81
C GLU A 43 0.90 -6.69 -5.86
N SER A 44 1.30 -5.42 -6.02
CA SER A 44 0.75 -4.31 -5.23
C SER A 44 -0.68 -3.96 -5.65
N LEU A 45 -1.05 -4.22 -6.90
CA LEU A 45 -2.39 -3.97 -7.47
C LEU A 45 -3.37 -5.11 -7.19
N ASP A 46 -2.92 -6.37 -7.21
CA ASP A 46 -3.80 -7.54 -7.12
C ASP A 46 -4.65 -7.53 -5.85
N LYS A 47 -4.01 -7.34 -4.68
CA LYS A 47 -4.72 -7.33 -3.38
C LYS A 47 -5.85 -6.28 -3.30
N PRO A 48 -5.60 -4.97 -3.51
CA PRO A 48 -6.66 -3.98 -3.45
C PRO A 48 -7.72 -4.18 -4.55
N HIS A 49 -7.34 -4.68 -5.73
CA HIS A 49 -8.28 -5.03 -6.78
C HIS A 49 -9.24 -6.15 -6.36
N ASP A 50 -8.73 -7.25 -5.81
CA ASP A 50 -9.56 -8.38 -5.35
C ASP A 50 -10.53 -7.94 -4.24
N PHE A 51 -10.08 -7.06 -3.34
CA PHE A 51 -10.96 -6.49 -2.32
C PHE A 51 -12.08 -5.64 -2.92
N LEU A 52 -11.78 -4.83 -3.94
CA LEU A 52 -12.81 -4.05 -4.63
C LEU A 52 -13.80 -4.96 -5.35
N GLN A 53 -13.32 -5.98 -6.06
CA GLN A 53 -14.20 -6.93 -6.74
C GLN A 53 -15.13 -7.64 -5.77
N THR A 54 -14.60 -8.09 -4.63
CA THR A 54 -15.40 -8.73 -3.58
C THR A 54 -16.43 -7.77 -3.00
N ALA A 55 -16.02 -6.54 -2.65
CA ALA A 55 -16.93 -5.53 -2.10
C ALA A 55 -18.04 -5.13 -3.09
N LEU A 56 -17.73 -5.07 -4.39
CA LEU A 56 -18.70 -4.81 -5.45
C LEU A 56 -19.68 -5.99 -5.63
N ALA A 57 -19.20 -7.23 -5.53
CA ALA A 57 -20.03 -8.42 -5.62
C ALA A 57 -20.99 -8.54 -4.42
N ASP A 58 -20.51 -8.27 -3.20
CA ASP A 58 -21.29 -8.37 -1.97
C ASP A 58 -22.24 -7.17 -1.77
N GLY A 59 -22.02 -6.06 -2.49
CA GLY A 59 -22.78 -4.81 -2.36
C GLY A 59 -22.55 -4.06 -1.04
N CYS A 60 -21.64 -4.54 -0.19
CA CYS A 60 -21.28 -3.92 1.07
C CYS A 60 -19.79 -4.07 1.35
N VAL A 61 -19.24 -3.21 2.20
CA VAL A 61 -17.84 -3.27 2.62
C VAL A 61 -17.72 -2.97 4.10
N SER A 62 -16.91 -3.76 4.81
CA SER A 62 -16.62 -3.47 6.21
C SER A 62 -15.74 -2.23 6.35
N TYR A 63 -15.87 -1.51 7.48
CA TYR A 63 -14.99 -0.40 7.82
C TYR A 63 -13.50 -0.76 7.67
N ARG A 64 -13.10 -1.90 8.24
CA ARG A 64 -11.71 -2.38 8.23
C ARG A 64 -11.21 -2.67 6.81
N THR A 65 -12.06 -3.22 5.96
CA THR A 65 -11.72 -3.48 4.56
C THR A 65 -11.55 -2.17 3.79
N LEU A 66 -12.51 -1.24 3.91
CA LEU A 66 -12.45 0.05 3.24
C LEU A 66 -11.20 0.86 3.66
N GLN A 67 -10.88 0.88 4.96
CA GLN A 67 -9.69 1.56 5.48
C GLN A 67 -8.40 0.98 4.89
N ARG A 68 -8.29 -0.35 4.79
CA ARG A 68 -7.11 -1.03 4.21
C ARG A 68 -6.97 -0.73 2.72
N VAL A 69 -8.07 -0.74 1.98
CA VAL A 69 -8.08 -0.44 0.54
C VAL A 69 -7.69 1.01 0.29
N ALA A 70 -8.30 1.95 1.02
CA ALA A 70 -7.97 3.37 0.92
C ALA A 70 -6.48 3.64 1.25
N GLY A 71 -5.95 3.01 2.30
CA GLY A 71 -4.53 3.12 2.64
C GLY A 71 -3.59 2.54 1.57
N LYS A 72 -3.94 1.40 0.98
CA LYS A 72 -3.18 0.80 -0.12
C LYS A 72 -3.11 1.70 -1.35
N TYR A 73 -4.24 2.26 -1.79
CA TYR A 73 -4.27 3.19 -2.93
C TYR A 73 -3.59 4.52 -2.62
N MET A 74 -3.65 4.99 -1.37
CA MET A 74 -2.91 6.19 -0.98
C MET A 74 -1.39 5.98 -1.10
N ASN A 75 -0.88 4.80 -0.75
CA ASN A 75 0.54 4.47 -0.94
C ASN A 75 0.97 4.50 -2.43
N MET A 76 0.04 4.24 -3.35
CA MET A 76 0.29 4.25 -4.79
C MET A 76 0.41 5.66 -5.37
N THR A 77 0.07 6.71 -4.62
CA THR A 77 0.11 8.10 -5.09
C THR A 77 1.49 8.59 -5.53
N VAL A 78 2.55 7.93 -5.04
CA VAL A 78 3.94 8.17 -5.49
C VAL A 78 4.10 7.88 -6.98
N ALA A 79 3.44 6.84 -7.49
CA ALA A 79 3.53 6.43 -8.89
C ALA A 79 2.32 6.92 -9.72
N ILE A 80 1.13 6.98 -9.11
CA ILE A 80 -0.13 7.36 -9.76
C ILE A 80 -0.76 8.51 -8.98
N ARG A 81 -0.44 9.75 -9.37
CA ARG A 81 -0.95 10.97 -8.71
C ARG A 81 -2.48 10.99 -8.54
N PRO A 82 -3.30 10.56 -9.54
CA PRO A 82 -4.76 10.54 -9.40
C PRO A 82 -5.32 9.58 -8.34
N ALA A 83 -4.51 8.65 -7.81
CA ALA A 83 -4.97 7.72 -6.77
C ALA A 83 -5.43 8.47 -5.50
N SER A 84 -4.87 9.65 -5.21
CA SER A 84 -5.27 10.47 -4.06
C SER A 84 -6.73 10.91 -4.18
N VAL A 85 -7.14 11.38 -5.37
CA VAL A 85 -8.51 11.82 -5.66
C VAL A 85 -9.51 10.70 -5.42
N TRP A 86 -9.17 9.48 -5.86
CA TRP A 86 -10.01 8.31 -5.62
C TRP A 86 -10.15 7.99 -4.12
N THR A 87 -9.04 8.03 -3.39
CA THR A 87 -9.04 7.72 -1.96
C THR A 87 -9.72 8.78 -1.09
N HIS A 88 -9.83 10.03 -1.55
CA HIS A 88 -10.51 11.10 -0.80
C HIS A 88 -11.95 10.74 -0.47
N ALA A 89 -12.70 10.19 -1.44
CA ALA A 89 -14.08 9.77 -1.21
C ALA A 89 -14.16 8.64 -0.18
N MET A 90 -13.24 7.67 -0.23
CA MET A 90 -13.18 6.58 0.74
C MET A 90 -12.87 7.10 2.15
N PHE A 91 -11.88 7.98 2.30
CA PHE A 91 -11.51 8.56 3.59
C PHE A 91 -12.60 9.47 4.16
N ALA A 92 -13.40 10.13 3.33
CA ALA A 92 -14.52 10.94 3.79
C ALA A 92 -15.64 10.12 4.45
N VAL A 93 -15.85 8.87 4.01
CA VAL A 93 -16.91 7.99 4.52
C VAL A 93 -16.49 7.21 5.77
N LEU A 94 -15.19 6.94 5.94
CA LEU A 94 -14.67 6.16 7.08
C LEU A 94 -15.11 6.67 8.47
N PRO A 95 -15.09 7.98 8.79
CA PRO A 95 -15.55 8.48 10.09
C PRO A 95 -17.03 8.22 10.37
N ALA A 96 -17.87 8.23 9.33
CA ALA A 96 -19.29 7.92 9.47
C ALA A 96 -19.50 6.42 9.75
N MET A 97 -18.72 5.56 9.09
CA MET A 97 -18.77 4.11 9.31
C MET A 97 -18.24 3.70 10.69
N ASP A 98 -17.23 4.39 11.22
CA ASP A 98 -16.68 4.12 12.56
C ASP A 98 -17.73 4.35 13.66
N LYS A 99 -18.50 5.43 13.56
CA LYS A 99 -19.61 5.73 14.49
C LYS A 99 -20.73 4.68 14.43
N THR A 100 -21.03 4.18 13.24
CA THR A 100 -22.02 3.10 13.06
C THR A 100 -21.53 1.78 13.61
N ASN A 101 -20.23 1.49 13.47
CA ASN A 101 -19.60 0.27 13.98
C ASN A 101 -19.56 0.26 15.53
N GLN A 102 -19.29 1.41 16.16
CA GLN A 102 -19.33 1.54 17.63
C GLN A 102 -20.72 1.30 18.21
N ARG A 103 -21.80 1.74 17.52
CA ARG A 103 -23.19 1.54 17.96
C ARG A 103 -23.73 0.12 17.85
N GLN A 104 -23.05 -0.78 17.15
CA GLN A 104 -23.46 -2.19 17.03
C GLN A 104 -22.83 -3.09 18.10
N VAL A 105 -21.92 -2.55 18.92
CA VAL A 105 -21.18 -3.29 19.96
C VAL A 105 -21.70 -2.96 21.38
N ASP A 106 -22.59 -1.96 21.49
CA ASP A 106 -23.35 -1.61 22.71
C ASP A 106 -24.78 -2.20 22.66
#